data_AF-A0A182X7D8-F1
#
_entry.id   AF-A0A182X7D8-F1
#
_cell.length_a   1.000
_cell.length_b   1.000
_cell.length_c   1.000
_cell.angle_alpha   90.00
_cell.angle_beta   90.00
_cell.angle_gamma   90.00
#
_symmetry.space_group_name_H-M   'P 1'
#
loop_
_entity.id
_entity.type
_entity.pdbx_description
1 polymer ?
#
loop_
_entity_poly.entity_id
_entity_poly.type
_entity_poly.pdbx_seq_one_letter_code
_entity_poly.pdbx_strand_id
1 'polypeptide(L)'
;MNFFTVSAIALVAIIGSIQAEHSPLPHYFVRKSFPEAQAECAVYLQVPDDRLQRYMREGYPDEPEVHCLVLCVLENLRAWENATDVFSQCFGNTDLYKHFLAVFKDAAMTYTRQ
;
A
#
# COMPACT_ATOMS: atom_id res chain seq x y z
N MET A 1 34.32 -46.91 -5.87
CA MET A 1 33.82 -45.56 -5.61
C MET A 1 33.95 -45.33 -4.11
N ASN A 2 34.86 -44.45 -3.70
CA ASN A 2 35.38 -44.46 -2.33
C ASN A 2 34.35 -43.82 -1.38
N PHE A 3 34.19 -44.38 -0.17
CA PHE A 3 33.24 -43.86 0.83
C PHE A 3 33.41 -42.35 1.07
N PHE A 4 34.66 -41.88 1.08
CA PHE A 4 35.03 -40.47 1.16
C PHE A 4 34.48 -39.61 0.02
N THR A 5 34.46 -40.11 -1.22
CA THR A 5 33.90 -39.39 -2.37
C THR A 5 32.39 -39.25 -2.28
N VAL A 6 31.69 -40.27 -1.78
CA VAL A 6 30.23 -40.22 -1.59
C VAL A 6 29.86 -39.25 -0.47
N SER A 7 30.62 -39.25 0.64
CA SER A 7 30.40 -38.33 1.76
C SER A 7 30.64 -36.86 1.38
N ALA A 8 31.70 -36.58 0.61
CA ALA A 8 32.00 -35.22 0.16
C ALA A 8 30.90 -34.67 -0.78
N ILE A 9 30.40 -35.49 -1.70
CA ILE A 9 29.31 -35.08 -2.63
C ILE A 9 28.02 -34.81 -1.84
N ALA A 10 27.70 -35.65 -0.85
CA ALA A 10 26.53 -35.45 -0.01
C ALA A 10 26.60 -34.14 0.79
N LEU A 11 27.76 -33.79 1.35
CA LEU A 11 27.95 -32.54 2.08
C LEU A 11 27.80 -31.31 1.18
N VAL A 12 28.35 -31.34 -0.04
CA VAL A 12 28.22 -30.23 -0.99
C VAL A 12 26.77 -30.03 -1.43
N ALA A 13 26.02 -31.12 -1.66
CA ALA A 13 24.60 -31.05 -2.01
C ALA A 13 23.74 -30.48 -0.86
N ILE A 14 24.04 -30.86 0.39
CA ILE A 14 23.33 -30.35 1.57
C ILE A 14 23.60 -28.84 1.77
N ILE A 15 24.86 -28.40 1.63
CA ILE A 15 25.23 -26.97 1.77
C ILE A 15 24.69 -26.13 0.62
N GLY A 16 24.67 -26.65 -0.61
CA GLY A 16 24.15 -25.95 -1.79
C GLY A 16 22.62 -25.73 -1.75
N SER A 17 21.89 -26.52 -0.96
CA SER A 17 20.44 -26.40 -0.83
C SER A 17 20.00 -25.26 0.10
N ILE A 18 20.91 -24.67 0.87
CA ILE A 18 20.59 -23.68 1.92
C ILE A 18 20.51 -22.24 1.34
N GLN A 19 20.91 -22.01 0.09
CA GLN A 19 20.91 -20.65 -0.48
C GLN A 19 20.26 -20.58 -1.86
N ALA A 20 18.94 -20.65 -1.85
CA ALA A 20 18.13 -19.95 -2.85
C ALA A 20 16.88 -19.38 -2.17
N GLU A 21 17.06 -18.72 -1.02
CA GLU A 21 16.01 -17.87 -0.45
C GLU A 21 16.00 -16.59 -1.28
N HIS A 22 15.13 -16.55 -2.29
CA HIS A 22 14.83 -15.35 -3.05
C HIS A 22 14.19 -14.37 -2.06
N SER A 23 14.98 -13.58 -1.34
CA SER A 23 14.48 -12.50 -0.50
C SER A 23 13.76 -11.53 -1.44
N PRO A 24 12.41 -11.44 -1.43
CA PRO A 24 11.76 -10.42 -2.21
C PRO A 24 12.30 -9.09 -1.71
N LEU A 25 12.87 -8.29 -2.62
CA LEU A 25 13.33 -6.94 -2.31
C LEU A 25 12.21 -6.26 -1.49
N PRO A 26 12.46 -5.83 -0.24
CA PRO A 26 11.41 -5.38 0.68
C PRO A 26 10.58 -4.19 0.14
N HIS A 27 11.11 -3.51 -0.87
CA HIS A 27 10.52 -2.37 -1.57
C HIS A 27 9.75 -2.75 -2.86
N TYR A 28 9.74 -4.02 -3.30
CA TYR A 28 9.19 -4.45 -4.61
C TYR A 28 7.74 -5.00 -4.57
N PHE A 29 7.12 -5.06 -3.39
CA PHE A 29 5.66 -5.14 -3.15
C PHE A 29 4.91 -6.48 -3.40
N VAL A 30 4.21 -6.93 -2.35
CA VAL A 30 3.24 -8.05 -2.31
C VAL A 30 1.78 -7.59 -2.07
N ARG A 31 1.55 -6.31 -1.75
CA ARG A 31 0.30 -5.60 -1.33
C ARG A 31 0.56 -4.94 0.04
N LYS A 32 0.63 -3.61 0.11
CA LYS A 32 0.70 -2.83 1.35
C LYS A 32 -0.67 -2.27 1.67
N SER A 33 -0.92 -2.09 2.96
CA SER A 33 -2.04 -1.32 3.46
C SER A 33 -1.81 0.18 3.27
N PHE A 34 -2.87 0.98 3.38
CA PHE A 34 -2.78 2.44 3.29
C PHE A 34 -1.85 3.06 4.33
N PRO A 35 -1.90 2.70 5.63
CA PRO A 35 -0.98 3.26 6.61
C PRO A 35 0.49 2.93 6.31
N GLU A 36 0.77 1.73 5.79
CA GLU A 36 2.13 1.33 5.41
C GLU A 36 2.64 2.13 4.20
N ALA A 37 1.84 2.24 3.14
CA ALA A 37 2.17 3.03 1.96
C ALA A 37 2.36 4.53 2.32
N GLN A 38 1.49 5.05 3.18
CA GLN A 38 1.54 6.43 3.65
C GLN A 38 2.78 6.70 4.51
N ALA A 39 3.10 5.83 5.47
CA ALA A 39 4.28 5.98 6.31
C ALA A 39 5.57 5.94 5.49
N GLU A 40 5.66 5.04 4.51
CA GLU A 40 6.83 4.95 3.64
C GLU A 40 6.99 6.21 2.76
N CYS A 41 5.91 6.69 2.16
CA CYS A 41 5.94 7.93 1.38
C CYS A 41 6.26 9.16 2.24
N ALA A 42 5.78 9.21 3.48
CA ALA A 42 6.12 10.27 4.43
C ALA A 42 7.63 10.28 4.74
N VAL A 43 8.25 9.10 4.89
CA VAL A 43 9.71 8.98 5.06
C VAL A 43 10.46 9.48 3.82
N TYR A 44 10.06 9.06 2.62
CA TYR A 44 10.72 9.49 1.38
C TYR A 44 10.64 11.00 1.13
N LEU A 45 9.49 11.60 1.44
CA LEU A 45 9.23 13.03 1.24
C LEU A 45 9.56 13.88 2.47
N GLN A 46 10.10 13.27 3.52
CA GLN A 46 10.45 13.94 4.78
C GLN A 46 9.26 14.71 5.41
N VAL A 47 8.07 14.13 5.32
CA VAL A 47 6.85 14.68 5.93
C VAL A 47 6.89 14.38 7.44
N PRO A 48 6.84 15.39 8.31
CA PRO A 48 6.79 15.18 9.76
C PRO A 48 5.56 14.36 10.20
N ASP A 49 5.74 13.49 11.20
CA ASP A 49 4.67 12.62 11.68
C ASP A 49 3.44 13.40 12.17
N ASP A 50 3.63 14.53 12.86
CA ASP A 50 2.54 15.38 13.36
C ASP A 50 1.68 15.94 12.21
N ARG A 51 2.34 16.31 11.10
CA ARG A 51 1.68 16.77 9.88
C ARG A 51 0.92 15.63 9.21
N LEU A 52 1.51 14.44 9.15
CA LEU A 52 0.87 13.25 8.59
C LEU A 52 -0.41 12.86 9.35
N GLN A 53 -0.35 12.90 10.69
CA GLN A 53 -1.52 12.65 11.55
C GLN A 53 -2.62 13.68 11.34
N ARG A 54 -2.27 14.95 11.07
CA ARG A 54 -3.26 15.98 10.74
C ARG A 54 -3.97 15.67 9.43
N TYR A 55 -3.24 15.26 8.39
CA TYR A 55 -3.84 14.88 7.10
C TYR A 55 -4.84 13.72 7.23
N MET A 56 -4.55 12.73 8.07
CA MET A 56 -5.50 11.62 8.31
C MET A 56 -6.79 12.06 9.02
N ARG A 57 -6.71 13.10 9.87
CA ARG A 57 -7.84 13.60 10.65
C ARG A 57 -8.68 14.60 9.86
N GLU A 58 -8.03 15.52 9.17
CA GLU A 58 -8.65 16.72 8.57
C GLU A 58 -8.77 16.60 7.05
N GLY A 59 -8.09 15.63 6.43
CA GLY A 59 -7.97 15.49 4.99
C GLY A 59 -6.68 16.13 4.46
N TYR A 60 -6.38 15.81 3.20
CA TYR A 60 -5.22 16.31 2.49
C TYR A 60 -5.53 17.71 1.90
N PRO A 61 -4.81 18.78 2.30
CA PRO A 61 -5.04 20.11 1.75
C PRO A 61 -4.51 20.22 0.31
N ASP A 62 -5.00 21.23 -0.41
CA ASP A 62 -4.59 21.51 -1.79
C ASP A 62 -3.26 22.29 -1.83
N GLU A 63 -2.17 21.58 -1.49
CA GLU A 63 -0.80 22.10 -1.45
C GLU A 63 0.12 21.24 -2.34
N PRO A 64 1.07 21.83 -3.08
CA PRO A 64 1.95 21.07 -3.99
C PRO A 64 2.71 19.93 -3.32
N GLU A 65 3.22 20.14 -2.11
CA GLU A 65 3.93 19.13 -1.33
C GLU A 65 3.02 17.95 -0.94
N VAL A 66 1.73 18.24 -0.75
CA VAL A 66 0.71 17.25 -0.42
C VAL A 66 0.28 16.46 -1.66
N HIS A 67 0.25 17.09 -2.84
CA HIS A 67 0.02 16.37 -4.10
C HIS A 67 1.08 15.30 -4.33
N CYS A 68 2.35 15.60 -4.04
CA CYS A 68 3.44 14.62 -4.12
C CYS A 68 3.24 13.44 -3.15
N LEU A 69 2.84 13.73 -1.91
CA LEU A 69 2.54 12.69 -0.91
C LEU A 69 1.39 11.80 -1.37
N VAL A 70 0.27 12.39 -1.79
CA VAL A 70 -0.90 11.65 -2.27
C VAL A 70 -0.52 10.78 -3.46
N LEU A 71 0.18 11.33 -4.46
CA LEU A 71 0.60 10.57 -5.63
C LEU A 71 1.48 9.37 -5.26
N CYS A 72 2.46 9.56 -4.36
CA CYS A 72 3.31 8.47 -3.89
C CYS A 72 2.50 7.33 -3.24
N VAL A 73 1.50 7.68 -2.43
CA VAL A 73 0.64 6.69 -1.74
C VAL A 73 -0.23 5.94 -2.75
N LEU A 74 -0.80 6.64 -3.73
CA LEU A 74 -1.63 6.04 -4.78
C LEU A 74 -0.83 5.03 -5.64
N GLU A 75 0.40 5.37 -6.00
CA GLU A 75 1.30 4.49 -6.76
C GLU A 75 1.68 3.25 -5.95
N ASN A 76 2.04 3.43 -4.67
CA ASN A 76 2.33 2.31 -3.79
C ASN A 76 1.11 1.39 -3.65
N LEU A 77 -0.10 1.91 -3.51
CA LEU A 77 -1.31 1.11 -3.38
C LEU A 77 -1.80 0.47 -4.68
N ARG A 78 -1.20 0.82 -5.83
CA ARG A 78 -1.74 0.48 -7.16
C ARG A 78 -3.21 0.86 -7.26
N ALA A 79 -3.55 2.11 -6.93
CA ALA A 79 -4.92 2.60 -6.89
C ALA A 79 -5.71 2.37 -8.20
N TRP A 80 -5.03 2.20 -9.33
CA TRP A 80 -5.63 1.85 -10.61
C TRP A 80 -6.25 0.43 -10.64
N GLU A 81 -5.83 -0.50 -9.78
CA GLU A 81 -6.43 -1.84 -9.65
C GLU A 81 -7.74 -1.81 -8.86
N ASN A 82 -7.84 -0.95 -7.83
CA ASN A 82 -9.02 -0.83 -6.97
C ASN A 82 -9.17 0.59 -6.40
N ALA A 83 -9.78 1.48 -7.19
CA ALA A 83 -9.91 2.90 -6.86
C ALA A 83 -10.87 3.18 -5.68
N THR A 84 -11.83 2.29 -5.41
CA THR A 84 -12.88 2.51 -4.39
C THR A 84 -12.32 2.48 -2.97
N ASP A 85 -11.47 1.49 -2.67
CA ASP A 85 -10.85 1.36 -1.34
C ASP A 85 -9.99 2.58 -1.03
N VAL A 86 -9.19 3.01 -2.00
CA VAL A 86 -8.33 4.18 -1.91
C VAL A 86 -9.14 5.46 -1.72
N PHE A 87 -10.25 5.62 -2.45
CA PHE A 87 -11.11 6.78 -2.31
C PHE A 87 -11.69 6.88 -0.89
N SER A 88 -12.14 5.76 -0.32
CA SER A 88 -12.66 5.73 1.06
C SER A 88 -11.59 6.06 2.11
N GLN A 89 -10.34 5.64 1.90
CA GLN A 89 -9.24 5.88 2.85
C GLN A 89 -8.70 7.31 2.77
N CYS A 90 -8.58 7.88 1.56
CA CYS A 90 -8.13 9.27 1.38
C CYS A 90 -9.20 10.30 1.75
N PHE A 91 -10.46 10.03 1.37
CA PHE A 91 -11.51 11.05 1.41
C PHE A 91 -12.63 10.73 2.40
N GLY A 92 -12.62 9.57 3.07
CA GLY A 92 -13.71 9.11 3.95
C GLY A 92 -14.11 10.07 5.06
N ASN A 93 -13.16 10.88 5.54
CA ASN A 93 -13.39 11.87 6.60
C ASN A 93 -13.79 13.26 6.08
N THR A 94 -13.86 13.45 4.76
CA THR A 94 -14.22 14.73 4.14
C THR A 94 -15.72 14.90 3.98
N ASP A 95 -16.20 16.15 3.96
CA ASP A 95 -17.60 16.45 3.66
C ASP A 95 -17.98 16.09 2.22
N LEU A 96 -17.01 16.07 1.30
CA LEU A 96 -17.18 15.59 -0.07
C LEU A 96 -17.63 14.12 -0.09
N TYR A 97 -16.99 13.25 0.70
CA TYR A 97 -17.35 11.83 0.75
C TYR A 97 -18.75 11.62 1.34
N LYS A 98 -19.12 12.37 2.38
CA LYS A 98 -20.48 12.33 2.95
C LYS A 98 -21.53 12.74 1.91
N HIS A 99 -21.26 13.82 1.18
CA HIS A 99 -22.16 14.31 0.13
C HIS A 99 -22.27 13.29 -1.02
N PHE A 100 -21.15 12.75 -1.47
CA PHE A 100 -21.10 11.70 -2.48
C PHE A 100 -21.95 10.50 -2.06
N LEU A 101 -21.73 9.94 -0.86
CA LEU A 101 -22.53 8.83 -0.34
C LEU A 101 -24.03 9.15 -0.27
N ALA A 102 -24.40 10.37 0.12
CA ALA A 102 -25.79 10.79 0.18
C ALA A 102 -26.45 10.76 -1.22
N VAL A 103 -25.76 11.27 -2.24
CA VAL A 103 -26.23 11.24 -3.64
C VAL A 103 -26.41 9.81 -4.13
N PHE A 104 -25.41 8.93 -3.91
CA PHE A 104 -25.52 7.53 -4.33
C PHE A 104 -26.63 6.79 -3.60
N LYS A 105 -26.82 7.05 -2.30
CA LYS A 105 -27.91 6.47 -1.52
C LYS A 105 -29.28 6.92 -2.05
N ASP A 106 -29.44 8.19 -2.39
CA ASP A 106 -30.69 8.71 -2.94
C ASP A 106 -31.00 8.12 -4.33
N ALA A 107 -29.98 8.02 -5.18
CA ALA A 107 -30.09 7.36 -6.49
C ALA A 107 -30.48 5.88 -6.36
N ALA A 108 -29.84 5.14 -5.44
CA ALA A 108 -30.15 3.74 -5.19
C ALA A 108 -31.58 3.54 -4.65
N MET A 109 -32.03 4.39 -3.71
CA MET A 109 -33.40 4.34 -3.20
C MET A 109 -34.42 4.64 -4.31
N THR A 110 -34.12 5.58 -5.20
CA THR A 110 -34.96 5.90 -6.36
C THR A 110 -35.06 4.73 -7.32
N TYR A 111 -33.94 4.06 -7.62
CA TYR A 111 -33.91 2.86 -8.48
C TYR A 111 -34.74 1.71 -7.90
N THR A 112 -34.65 1.45 -6.60
CA THR A 112 -35.42 0.36 -5.95
C THR A 112 -36.93 0.62 -5.81
N ARG A 113 -37.39 1.85 -6.06
CA ARG A 113 -38.83 2.19 -6.06
C ARG A 113 -39.50 2.10 -7.44
N GLN A 114 -38.74 1.82 -8.50
CA GLN A 114 -39.28 1.48 -9.82
C GLN A 114 -39.57 -0.01 -9.92
#